data_AF-A0A3D0XY47-F1
#
_entry.id   AF-A0A3D0XY47-F1
#
_cell.length_a   1.000
_cell.length_b   1.000
_cell.length_c   1.000
_cell.angle_alpha   90.00
_cell.angle_beta   90.00
_cell.angle_gamma   90.00
#
_symmetry.space_group_name_H-M   'P 1'
#
loop_
_entity.id
_entity.type
_entity.pdbx_description
1 polymer ?
#
loop_
_entity_poly.entity_id
_entity_poly.type
_entity_poly.pdbx_seq_one_letter_code
_entity_poly.pdbx_strand_id
1 'polypeptide(L)'
;TFACENELDYDFDYFYNQAEKGSTKYNKKKESVGKKVFSAIGALFSMLSTLFPIIIISIAALFAKGKKYGFKYGALGKKIPKDVAYFRDIPCDNDIFKAFYIAYQYDIIKNKTDILGAIILKWLKKGIIRTENREGGVIFKKESTVILLGDDRRKVLDNQKETELFHMMYVASKDGILENKEFEIWCRKSYSKILGWFDEILEEQRNKLYEERVLIKESTSGIFGDKYIATPELKNEAMKLAGLKRFLLEYTLIPDRQAIEVELFEDYLIFAQMMGIAKQVSKQFKELYPDMIEQTNYGTYDNIIYINYCSSRGIASANSARAAAQSYSGGGGGFSSGGGGGGSFGGGGGGRRLPLTL
;
A
#
# COMPACT_ATOMS: atom_id res chain seq x y z
N THR A 1 62.34 -77.04 0.55
CA THR A 1 62.30 -76.60 1.95
C THR A 1 63.68 -76.18 2.34
N PHE A 2 63.91 -74.88 2.56
CA PHE A 2 65.10 -74.39 3.27
C PHE A 2 64.65 -73.23 4.14
N ALA A 3 64.77 -73.46 5.45
CA ALA A 3 64.67 -72.47 6.48
C ALA A 3 65.89 -71.54 6.38
N CYS A 4 65.67 -70.24 6.42
CA CYS A 4 66.71 -69.27 6.70
C CYS A 4 66.28 -68.50 7.94
N GLU A 5 66.71 -69.00 9.09
CA GLU A 5 66.95 -68.20 10.28
C GLU A 5 68.19 -67.34 9.98
N ASN A 6 67.97 -66.05 9.75
CA ASN A 6 69.04 -65.06 9.84
C ASN A 6 68.88 -64.35 11.18
N GLU A 7 69.73 -64.71 12.14
CA GLU A 7 69.98 -63.93 13.34
C GLU A 7 70.93 -62.79 12.98
N LEU A 8 70.54 -61.55 13.29
CA LEU A 8 71.41 -60.39 13.12
C LEU A 8 72.21 -60.19 14.41
N ASP A 9 73.54 -60.12 14.29
CA ASP A 9 74.52 -60.01 15.40
C ASP A 9 74.48 -58.70 16.20
N TYR A 10 73.56 -57.79 15.88
CA TYR A 10 73.45 -56.48 16.49
C TYR A 10 72.04 -56.23 16.99
N ASP A 11 71.95 -55.66 18.19
CA ASP A 11 70.69 -55.30 18.81
C ASP A 11 70.04 -54.07 18.17
N PHE A 12 68.79 -53.82 18.57
CA PHE A 12 68.04 -52.64 18.13
C PHE A 12 68.79 -51.34 18.41
N ASP A 13 69.50 -51.25 19.55
CA ASP A 13 70.19 -50.04 19.98
C ASP A 13 71.36 -49.69 19.06
N TYR A 14 72.05 -50.69 18.51
CA TYR A 14 73.08 -50.46 17.50
C TYR A 14 72.51 -49.76 16.25
N PHE A 15 71.42 -50.29 15.69
CA PHE A 15 70.78 -49.71 14.51
C PHE A 15 70.11 -48.37 14.80
N TYR A 16 69.51 -48.21 15.99
CA TYR A 16 68.93 -46.95 16.44
C TYR A 16 69.99 -45.84 16.52
N ASN A 17 71.15 -46.13 17.11
CA ASN A 17 72.24 -45.15 17.24
C ASN A 17 72.86 -44.80 15.88
N GLN A 18 72.97 -45.75 14.96
CA GLN A 18 73.39 -45.46 13.58
C GLN A 18 72.38 -44.56 12.87
N ALA A 19 71.08 -44.83 13.03
CA ALA A 19 70.01 -44.00 12.48
C ALA A 19 70.02 -42.58 13.07
N GLU A 20 70.24 -42.43 14.39
CA GLU A 20 70.27 -41.10 15.02
C GLU A 20 71.50 -40.29 14.57
N LYS A 21 72.70 -40.91 14.51
CA LYS A 21 73.93 -40.25 14.04
C LYS A 21 73.85 -39.78 12.59
N GLY A 22 73.15 -40.53 11.74
CA GLY A 22 72.92 -40.16 10.33
C GLY A 22 71.80 -39.14 10.12
N SER A 23 71.02 -38.80 11.15
CA SER A 23 69.82 -37.97 11.01
C SER A 23 70.08 -36.48 11.27
N THR A 24 69.49 -35.61 10.44
CA THR A 24 69.41 -34.17 10.74
C THR A 24 68.14 -33.89 11.56
N LYS A 25 68.28 -33.30 12.76
CA LYS A 25 67.13 -33.03 13.65
C LYS A 25 66.25 -31.90 13.08
N TYR A 26 64.96 -32.18 12.91
CA TYR A 26 63.98 -31.23 12.35
C TYR A 26 63.69 -30.08 13.32
N ASN A 27 64.13 -28.87 13.00
CA ASN A 27 63.88 -27.68 13.83
C ASN A 27 62.56 -27.00 13.40
N LYS A 28 61.46 -27.27 14.12
CA LYS A 28 60.18 -26.56 13.91
C LYS A 28 60.37 -25.06 14.21
N LYS A 29 60.39 -24.22 13.18
CA LYS A 29 60.30 -22.75 13.35
C LYS A 29 58.98 -22.43 14.08
N LYS A 30 59.06 -21.96 15.33
CA LYS A 30 57.92 -21.41 16.07
C LYS A 30 57.37 -20.20 15.31
N GLU A 31 56.13 -20.29 14.89
CA GLU A 31 55.40 -19.19 14.26
C GLU A 31 55.32 -18.02 15.25
N SER A 32 55.70 -16.80 14.82
CA SER A 32 55.79 -15.66 15.73
C SER A 32 54.41 -15.25 16.23
N VAL A 33 54.31 -14.92 17.52
CA VAL A 33 53.08 -14.40 18.16
C VAL A 33 52.51 -13.22 17.36
N GLY A 34 53.38 -12.37 16.80
CA GLY A 34 52.99 -11.26 15.94
C GLY A 34 52.18 -11.65 14.70
N LYS A 35 52.47 -12.79 14.05
CA LYS A 35 51.67 -13.28 12.90
C LYS A 35 50.26 -13.70 13.31
N LYS A 36 50.10 -14.31 14.49
CA LYS A 36 48.79 -14.69 15.04
C LYS A 36 47.96 -13.47 15.45
N VAL A 37 48.60 -12.46 16.03
CA VAL A 37 47.93 -11.20 16.37
C VAL A 37 47.51 -10.46 15.09
N PHE A 38 48.37 -10.41 14.07
CA PHE A 38 48.05 -9.73 12.81
C PHE A 38 46.92 -10.42 12.05
N SER A 39 46.88 -11.76 12.01
CA SER A 39 45.77 -12.50 11.39
C SER A 39 44.46 -12.33 12.16
N ALA A 40 44.50 -12.30 13.50
CA ALA A 40 43.33 -12.05 14.34
C ALA A 40 42.78 -10.63 14.13
N ILE A 41 43.65 -9.61 14.06
CA ILE A 41 43.26 -8.22 13.77
C ILE A 41 42.66 -8.11 12.35
N GLY A 42 43.27 -8.78 11.36
CA GLY A 42 42.75 -8.80 9.99
C GLY A 42 41.36 -9.46 9.89
N ALA A 43 41.12 -10.54 10.64
CA ALA A 43 39.82 -11.19 10.71
C ALA A 43 38.76 -10.30 11.37
N LEU A 44 39.10 -9.62 12.46
CA LEU A 44 38.23 -8.63 13.12
C LEU A 44 37.89 -7.45 12.20
N PHE A 45 38.89 -6.93 11.49
CA PHE A 45 38.70 -5.83 10.54
C PHE A 45 37.81 -6.24 9.35
N SER A 46 37.96 -7.47 8.85
CA SER A 46 37.10 -8.04 7.80
C SER A 46 35.65 -8.24 8.25
N MET A 47 35.44 -8.69 9.50
CA MET A 47 34.08 -8.73 10.08
C MET A 47 33.48 -7.33 10.23
N LEU A 48 34.27 -6.37 10.71
CA LEU A 48 33.76 -5.01 10.93
C LEU A 48 33.44 -4.31 9.60
N SER A 49 34.25 -4.50 8.56
CA SER A 49 34.04 -3.90 7.24
C SER A 49 32.80 -4.43 6.52
N THR A 50 32.36 -5.65 6.82
CA THR A 50 31.15 -6.24 6.25
C THR A 50 29.88 -5.87 7.03
N LEU A 51 29.96 -5.79 8.36
CA LEU A 51 28.82 -5.44 9.22
C LEU A 51 28.53 -3.93 9.24
N PHE A 52 29.56 -3.09 9.17
CA PHE A 52 29.43 -1.64 9.22
C PHE A 52 28.52 -1.04 8.13
N PRO A 53 28.64 -1.41 6.82
CA PRO A 53 27.72 -0.93 5.81
C PRO A 53 26.29 -1.44 6.04
N ILE A 54 26.09 -2.65 6.55
CA ILE A 54 24.75 -3.19 6.88
C ILE A 54 24.11 -2.36 8.01
N ILE A 55 24.88 -2.03 9.05
CA ILE A 55 24.42 -1.19 10.15
C ILE A 55 24.11 0.23 9.66
N ILE A 56 24.96 0.82 8.83
CA ILE A 56 24.70 2.13 8.23
C ILE A 56 23.44 2.10 7.35
N ILE A 57 23.24 1.07 6.52
CA ILE A 57 22.03 0.93 5.70
C ILE A 57 20.79 0.73 6.58
N SER A 58 20.91 -0.03 7.66
CA SER A 58 19.81 -0.25 8.62
C SER A 58 19.44 1.03 9.36
N ILE A 59 20.45 1.80 9.80
CA ILE A 59 20.29 3.10 10.45
C ILE A 59 19.75 4.14 9.46
N ALA A 60 20.28 4.18 8.23
CA ALA A 60 19.79 5.04 7.17
C ALA A 60 18.34 4.69 6.80
N ALA A 61 17.96 3.41 6.79
CA ALA A 61 16.57 2.99 6.58
C ALA A 61 15.66 3.38 7.77
N LEU A 62 16.18 3.44 9.00
CA LEU A 62 15.48 3.96 10.17
C LEU A 62 15.30 5.49 10.09
N PHE A 63 16.30 6.24 9.61
CA PHE A 63 16.24 7.69 9.43
C PHE A 63 15.48 8.11 8.15
N ALA A 64 15.45 7.27 7.10
CA ALA A 64 14.70 7.49 5.87
C ALA A 64 13.20 7.22 6.03
N LYS A 65 12.80 6.44 7.04
CA LYS A 65 11.42 6.44 7.53
C LYS A 65 11.20 7.79 8.21
N GLY A 66 10.59 8.75 7.50
CA GLY A 66 10.23 10.05 8.03
C GLY A 66 9.56 9.97 9.42
N LYS A 67 9.66 11.04 10.21
CA LYS A 67 9.10 11.09 11.57
C LYS A 67 7.67 10.56 11.58
N LYS A 68 7.44 9.42 12.24
CA LYS A 68 6.09 8.90 12.45
C LYS A 68 5.42 9.75 13.53
N TYR A 69 4.48 10.59 13.11
CA TYR A 69 3.63 11.35 14.03
C TYR A 69 2.56 10.45 14.64
N GLY A 70 2.32 10.61 15.94
CA GLY A 70 1.22 9.94 16.63
C GLY A 70 -0.09 10.72 16.50
N PHE A 71 -1.22 10.03 16.61
CA PHE A 71 -2.54 10.64 16.71
C PHE A 71 -3.26 10.23 17.99
N LYS A 72 -3.76 11.20 18.76
CA LYS A 72 -4.52 11.02 20.00
C LYS A 72 -5.94 11.58 19.81
N TYR A 73 -6.95 10.92 20.37
CA TYR A 73 -8.37 11.25 20.12
C TYR A 73 -9.02 12.10 21.22
N GLY A 74 -8.23 12.69 22.11
CA GLY A 74 -8.74 13.45 23.26
C GLY A 74 -9.66 12.61 24.16
N ALA A 75 -10.49 13.29 24.96
CA ALA A 75 -11.42 12.65 25.91
C ALA A 75 -12.58 11.91 25.21
N LEU A 76 -13.00 12.37 24.02
CA LEU A 76 -14.12 11.78 23.27
C LEU A 76 -13.75 10.47 22.56
N GLY A 77 -12.45 10.17 22.46
CA GLY A 77 -11.96 8.90 21.95
C GLY A 77 -12.22 8.66 20.45
N LYS A 78 -11.64 7.57 19.95
CA LYS A 78 -11.70 7.20 18.53
C LYS A 78 -13.07 6.69 18.10
N LYS A 79 -13.74 5.88 18.94
CA LYS A 79 -14.93 5.13 18.53
C LYS A 79 -16.08 6.05 18.14
N ILE A 80 -16.72 5.75 17.01
CA ILE A 80 -17.98 6.35 16.60
C ILE A 80 -19.12 5.41 17.02
N PRO A 81 -20.17 5.90 17.69
CA PRO A 81 -21.36 5.09 18.02
C PRO A 81 -22.02 4.53 16.77
N LYS A 82 -22.53 3.29 16.83
CA LYS A 82 -23.23 2.65 15.70
C LYS A 82 -24.57 3.31 15.40
N ASP A 83 -25.21 3.82 16.43
CA ASP A 83 -26.48 4.53 16.43
C ASP A 83 -26.34 6.04 16.18
N VAL A 84 -25.19 6.49 15.67
CA VAL A 84 -24.97 7.88 15.27
C VAL A 84 -26.13 8.40 14.43
N ALA A 85 -26.66 9.57 14.80
CA ALA A 85 -27.78 10.18 14.11
C ALA A 85 -27.47 10.38 12.62
N TYR A 86 -28.49 10.25 11.77
CA TYR A 86 -28.34 10.61 10.37
C TYR A 86 -27.93 12.08 10.23
N PHE A 87 -27.07 12.34 9.26
CA PHE A 87 -26.67 13.69 8.90
C PHE A 87 -26.88 13.84 7.39
N ARG A 88 -27.82 14.70 7.01
CA ARG A 88 -28.21 14.91 5.61
C ARG A 88 -27.24 15.82 4.88
N ASP A 89 -26.73 16.85 5.54
CA ASP A 89 -25.88 17.85 4.87
C ASP A 89 -24.48 17.31 4.61
N ILE A 90 -23.70 18.06 3.82
CA ILE A 90 -22.31 17.72 3.53
C ILE A 90 -21.39 18.26 4.65
N PRO A 91 -20.70 17.40 5.41
CA PRO A 91 -19.79 17.84 6.47
C PRO A 91 -18.54 18.54 5.93
N CYS A 92 -17.74 19.09 6.85
CA CYS A 92 -16.43 19.68 6.57
C CYS A 92 -16.45 20.79 5.52
N ASP A 93 -17.53 21.59 5.47
CA ASP A 93 -17.71 22.70 4.52
C ASP A 93 -17.54 22.27 3.05
N ASN A 94 -17.88 21.02 2.74
CA ASN A 94 -17.65 20.39 1.43
C ASN A 94 -16.16 20.30 1.01
N ASP A 95 -15.22 20.47 1.94
CA ASP A 95 -13.81 20.17 1.71
C ASP A 95 -13.57 18.66 1.79
N ILE A 96 -13.49 18.04 0.61
CA ILE A 96 -13.26 16.60 0.47
C ILE A 96 -11.94 16.12 1.06
N PHE A 97 -10.89 16.95 1.10
CA PHE A 97 -9.60 16.56 1.65
C PHE A 97 -9.63 16.58 3.18
N LYS A 98 -10.27 17.59 3.76
CA LYS A 98 -10.57 17.65 5.20
C LYS A 98 -11.45 16.48 5.63
N ALA A 99 -12.54 16.24 4.90
CA ALA A 99 -13.44 15.12 5.13
C ALA A 99 -12.72 13.76 5.06
N PHE A 100 -11.88 13.56 4.04
CA PHE A 100 -11.08 12.35 3.88
C PHE A 100 -10.12 12.12 5.04
N TYR A 101 -9.38 13.15 5.45
CA TYR A 101 -8.43 13.05 6.57
C TYR A 101 -9.15 12.63 7.86
N ILE A 102 -10.26 13.31 8.19
CA ILE A 102 -11.05 13.03 9.39
C ILE A 102 -11.66 11.62 9.31
N ALA A 103 -12.25 11.26 8.17
CA ALA A 103 -12.86 9.95 7.97
C ALA A 103 -11.83 8.81 8.12
N TYR A 104 -10.60 9.01 7.61
CA TYR A 104 -9.52 8.04 7.74
C TYR A 104 -9.07 7.90 9.19
N GLN A 105 -8.92 9.03 9.88
CA GLN A 105 -8.45 9.04 11.26
C GLN A 105 -9.42 8.35 12.23
N TYR A 106 -10.73 8.42 11.97
CA TYR A 106 -11.79 7.83 12.79
C TYR A 106 -12.28 6.45 12.32
N ASP A 107 -11.56 5.79 11.41
CA ASP A 107 -11.93 4.48 10.81
C ASP A 107 -13.30 4.47 10.11
N ILE A 108 -13.82 5.63 9.69
CA ILE A 108 -15.04 5.72 8.88
C ILE A 108 -14.73 5.17 7.47
N ILE A 109 -13.52 5.42 7.00
CA ILE A 109 -12.92 4.80 5.81
C ILE A 109 -11.68 4.01 6.23
N LYS A 110 -11.41 2.92 5.50
CA LYS A 110 -10.27 2.04 5.80
C LYS A 110 -9.07 2.29 4.91
N ASN A 111 -9.29 2.63 3.64
CA ASN A 111 -8.22 2.78 2.67
C ASN A 111 -7.97 4.26 2.41
N LYS A 112 -6.72 4.69 2.59
CA LYS A 112 -6.27 6.04 2.20
C LYS A 112 -6.34 6.30 0.69
N THR A 113 -6.65 5.28 -0.11
CA THR A 113 -6.68 5.36 -1.58
C THR A 113 -8.07 5.68 -2.14
N ASP A 114 -9.12 5.61 -1.31
CA ASP A 114 -10.51 5.76 -1.75
C ASP A 114 -10.84 7.21 -2.19
N ILE A 115 -10.04 8.19 -1.75
CA ILE A 115 -10.13 9.59 -2.19
C ILE A 115 -9.88 9.78 -3.69
N LEU A 116 -9.13 8.88 -4.34
CA LEU A 116 -8.78 8.99 -5.76
C LEU A 116 -10.02 9.13 -6.66
N GLY A 117 -10.94 8.18 -6.56
CA GLY A 117 -12.15 8.23 -7.38
C GLY A 117 -13.05 9.41 -7.01
N ALA A 118 -13.00 9.86 -5.76
CA ALA A 118 -13.81 10.98 -5.29
C ALA A 118 -13.34 12.31 -5.89
N ILE A 119 -12.02 12.50 -6.02
CA ILE A 119 -11.44 13.64 -6.74
C ILE A 119 -11.79 13.58 -8.23
N ILE A 120 -11.75 12.40 -8.86
CA ILE A 120 -12.12 12.25 -10.27
C ILE A 120 -13.61 12.57 -10.48
N LEU A 121 -14.51 12.14 -9.58
CA LEU A 121 -15.93 12.53 -9.63
C LEU A 121 -16.13 14.03 -9.37
N LYS A 122 -15.35 14.64 -8.49
CA LYS A 122 -15.35 16.10 -8.30
C LYS A 122 -14.98 16.84 -9.59
N TRP A 123 -14.01 16.33 -10.35
CA TRP A 123 -13.65 16.90 -11.65
C TRP A 123 -14.73 16.73 -12.71
N LEU A 124 -15.41 15.58 -12.74
CA LEU A 124 -16.57 15.38 -13.60
C LEU A 124 -17.67 16.38 -13.26
N LYS A 125 -18.06 16.49 -11.98
CA LYS A 125 -19.04 17.49 -11.50
C LYS A 125 -18.69 18.90 -11.98
N LYS A 126 -17.42 19.30 -11.87
CA LYS A 126 -16.95 20.64 -12.30
C LYS A 126 -16.75 20.79 -13.82
N GLY A 127 -17.00 19.75 -14.63
CA GLY A 127 -16.76 19.76 -16.08
C GLY A 127 -15.28 19.86 -16.46
N ILE A 128 -14.38 19.60 -15.51
CA ILE A 128 -12.93 19.65 -15.67
C ILE A 128 -12.47 18.48 -16.55
N ILE A 129 -13.04 17.30 -16.34
CA ILE A 129 -12.87 16.13 -17.22
C ILE A 129 -14.24 15.72 -17.76
N ARG A 130 -14.25 14.91 -18.81
CA ARG A 130 -15.48 14.31 -19.36
C ARG A 130 -15.28 12.82 -19.62
N THR A 131 -16.36 12.07 -19.66
CA THR A 131 -16.35 10.67 -20.11
C THR A 131 -16.97 10.56 -21.48
N GLU A 132 -16.35 9.76 -22.35
CA GLU A 132 -16.91 9.41 -23.66
C GLU A 132 -16.88 7.90 -23.86
N ASN A 133 -17.91 7.37 -24.52
CA ASN A 133 -17.90 5.98 -24.99
C ASN A 133 -17.28 5.95 -26.38
N ARG A 134 -16.22 5.15 -26.55
CA ARG A 134 -15.61 4.88 -27.86
C ARG A 134 -15.89 3.45 -28.29
N GLU A 135 -16.21 3.26 -29.57
CA GLU A 135 -16.32 1.93 -30.16
C GLU A 135 -14.94 1.25 -30.15
N GLY A 136 -14.84 0.10 -29.49
CA GLY A 136 -13.62 -0.70 -29.49
C GLY A 136 -13.25 -1.19 -30.89
N GLY A 137 -11.95 -1.34 -31.16
CA GLY A 137 -11.44 -1.82 -32.45
C GLY A 137 -12.00 -3.18 -32.88
N VAL A 138 -11.92 -3.43 -34.20
CA VAL A 138 -12.55 -4.48 -35.04
C VAL A 138 -12.60 -5.91 -34.45
N ILE A 139 -11.77 -6.27 -33.47
CA ILE A 139 -11.65 -7.64 -32.96
C ILE A 139 -12.33 -7.85 -31.60
N PHE A 140 -12.65 -6.79 -30.85
CA PHE A 140 -13.41 -6.88 -29.60
C PHE A 140 -14.29 -5.64 -29.43
N LYS A 141 -15.57 -5.74 -29.77
CA LYS A 141 -16.62 -4.76 -29.41
C LYS A 141 -16.83 -4.75 -27.89
N LYS A 142 -15.91 -4.12 -27.14
CA LYS A 142 -16.22 -3.55 -25.84
C LYS A 142 -16.26 -2.05 -26.03
N GLU A 143 -17.39 -1.45 -25.71
CA GLU A 143 -17.44 -0.02 -25.44
C GLU A 143 -16.35 0.28 -24.41
N SER A 144 -15.35 1.06 -24.79
CA SER A 144 -14.35 1.53 -23.86
C SER A 144 -14.72 2.96 -23.49
N THR A 145 -15.36 3.13 -22.34
CA THR A 145 -15.45 4.44 -21.71
C THR A 145 -14.03 4.97 -21.49
N VAL A 146 -13.76 6.19 -21.93
CA VAL A 146 -12.48 6.90 -21.76
C VAL A 146 -12.70 8.18 -20.97
N ILE A 147 -11.66 8.68 -20.30
CA ILE A 147 -11.68 9.98 -19.63
C ILE A 147 -10.95 10.99 -20.50
N LEU A 148 -11.64 12.01 -20.97
CA LEU A 148 -11.04 13.14 -21.65
C LEU A 148 -10.43 14.12 -20.65
N LEU A 149 -9.12 14.26 -20.75
CA LEU A 149 -8.30 15.20 -20.02
C LEU A 149 -7.98 16.38 -20.98
N GLY A 150 -8.78 17.45 -20.99
CA GLY A 150 -8.45 18.70 -21.69
C GLY A 150 -7.05 19.29 -21.42
N ASP A 151 -6.54 20.03 -22.42
CA ASP A 151 -5.12 20.29 -22.70
C ASP A 151 -4.40 21.37 -21.85
N ASP A 152 -5.11 22.30 -21.18
CA ASP A 152 -4.46 23.38 -20.40
C ASP A 152 -5.18 23.70 -19.10
N ARG A 153 -4.53 23.42 -17.94
CA ARG A 153 -5.21 23.46 -16.63
C ARG A 153 -4.43 23.91 -15.42
N ARG A 154 -3.32 24.62 -15.59
CA ARG A 154 -2.65 25.28 -14.44
C ARG A 154 -3.51 26.39 -13.77
N LYS A 155 -4.65 26.75 -14.35
CA LYS A 155 -5.57 27.81 -13.86
C LYS A 155 -6.95 27.34 -13.40
N VAL A 156 -7.29 26.05 -13.53
CA VAL A 156 -8.66 25.54 -13.28
C VAL A 156 -8.76 24.75 -11.96
N LEU A 157 -7.64 24.26 -11.44
CA LEU A 157 -7.57 23.52 -10.19
C LEU A 157 -6.90 24.37 -9.11
N ASP A 158 -7.68 24.80 -8.13
CA ASP A 158 -7.19 25.63 -7.02
C ASP A 158 -6.36 24.85 -5.99
N ASN A 159 -6.45 23.51 -6.02
CA ASN A 159 -5.78 22.63 -5.08
C ASN A 159 -4.54 21.97 -5.71
N GLN A 160 -3.40 22.07 -5.01
CA GLN A 160 -2.12 21.51 -5.49
C GLN A 160 -2.17 19.99 -5.67
N LYS A 161 -2.77 19.25 -4.74
CA LYS A 161 -2.87 17.78 -4.82
C LYS A 161 -3.75 17.34 -5.98
N GLU A 162 -4.82 18.09 -6.27
CA GLU A 162 -5.61 17.87 -7.49
C GLU A 162 -4.76 18.07 -8.75
N THR A 163 -3.98 19.16 -8.80
CA THR A 163 -3.08 19.45 -9.94
C THR A 163 -2.04 18.35 -10.15
N GLU A 164 -1.43 17.85 -9.07
CA GLU A 164 -0.48 16.73 -9.12
C GLU A 164 -1.12 15.45 -9.65
N LEU A 165 -2.29 15.07 -9.14
CA LEU A 165 -3.02 13.89 -9.63
C LEU A 165 -3.43 14.03 -11.08
N PHE A 166 -3.91 15.22 -11.46
CA PHE A 166 -4.29 15.52 -12.82
C PHE A 166 -3.12 15.31 -13.78
N HIS A 167 -1.94 15.83 -13.42
CA HIS A 167 -0.73 15.64 -14.20
C HIS A 167 -0.31 14.16 -14.28
N MET A 168 -0.44 13.39 -13.19
CA MET A 168 -0.19 11.94 -13.20
C MET A 168 -1.12 11.21 -14.19
N MET A 169 -2.41 11.56 -14.22
CA MET A 169 -3.38 11.01 -15.19
C MET A 169 -3.08 11.45 -16.64
N TYR A 170 -2.69 12.71 -16.85
CA TYR A 170 -2.32 13.22 -18.17
C TYR A 170 -1.10 12.49 -18.74
N VAL A 171 -0.03 12.34 -17.94
CA VAL A 171 1.16 11.57 -18.33
C VAL A 171 0.83 10.11 -18.61
N ALA A 172 -0.14 9.52 -17.90
CA ALA A 172 -0.60 8.17 -18.18
C ALA A 172 -1.26 8.05 -19.56
N SER A 173 -2.09 9.02 -19.95
CA SER A 173 -2.76 9.05 -21.26
C SER A 173 -1.84 9.38 -22.45
N LYS A 174 -0.79 10.18 -22.22
CA LYS A 174 0.11 10.75 -23.25
C LYS A 174 -0.54 11.76 -24.21
N ASP A 175 -1.80 11.57 -24.57
CA ASP A 175 -2.54 12.37 -25.57
C ASP A 175 -3.76 13.11 -24.99
N GLY A 176 -3.97 13.06 -23.68
CA GLY A 176 -5.13 13.65 -23.02
C GLY A 176 -6.40 12.78 -23.08
N ILE A 177 -6.34 11.57 -23.62
CA ILE A 177 -7.46 10.63 -23.66
C ILE A 177 -7.08 9.42 -22.82
N LEU A 178 -7.53 9.38 -21.57
CA LEU A 178 -7.13 8.32 -20.65
C LEU A 178 -8.00 7.08 -20.81
N GLU A 179 -7.40 6.00 -21.32
CA GLU A 179 -8.01 4.68 -21.34
C GLU A 179 -7.82 3.94 -20.00
N ASN A 180 -8.70 2.98 -19.73
CA ASN A 180 -8.69 2.23 -18.48
C ASN A 180 -7.34 1.54 -18.18
N LYS A 181 -6.75 0.90 -19.20
CA LYS A 181 -5.49 0.17 -19.03
C LYS A 181 -4.29 1.09 -18.86
N GLU A 182 -4.33 2.30 -19.39
CA GLU A 182 -3.20 3.21 -19.37
C GLU A 182 -2.91 3.69 -17.96
N PHE A 183 -3.94 4.10 -17.23
CA PHE A 183 -3.79 4.49 -15.84
C PHE A 183 -3.36 3.30 -14.97
N GLU A 184 -3.93 2.11 -15.21
CA GLU A 184 -3.53 0.88 -14.52
C GLU A 184 -2.03 0.58 -14.71
N ILE A 185 -1.54 0.66 -15.95
CA ILE A 185 -0.13 0.45 -16.30
C ILE A 185 0.75 1.52 -15.67
N TRP A 186 0.33 2.78 -15.70
CA TRP A 186 1.07 3.88 -15.12
C TRP A 186 1.19 3.73 -13.60
N CYS A 187 0.09 3.45 -12.89
CA CYS A 187 0.10 3.21 -11.45
C CYS A 187 1.03 2.05 -11.06
N ARG A 188 1.08 0.99 -11.87
CA ARG A 188 2.01 -0.14 -11.67
C ARG A 188 3.48 0.30 -11.77
N LYS A 189 3.82 1.06 -12.81
CA LYS A 189 5.19 1.53 -13.09
C LYS A 189 5.64 2.60 -12.11
N SER A 190 4.72 3.44 -11.66
CA SER A 190 4.96 4.59 -10.79
C SER A 190 4.37 4.40 -9.38
N TYR A 191 4.36 3.16 -8.87
CA TYR A 191 3.68 2.80 -7.62
C TYR A 191 4.15 3.65 -6.43
N SER A 192 5.45 3.92 -6.30
CA SER A 192 5.98 4.73 -5.19
C SER A 192 5.46 6.16 -5.24
N LYS A 193 5.31 6.73 -6.44
CA LYS A 193 4.82 8.10 -6.63
C LYS A 193 3.35 8.21 -6.25
N ILE A 194 2.49 7.35 -6.80
CA ILE A 194 1.05 7.41 -6.51
C ILE A 194 0.74 7.03 -5.06
N LEU A 195 1.42 6.03 -4.49
CA LEU A 195 1.20 5.63 -3.09
C LEU A 195 1.74 6.67 -2.11
N GLY A 196 2.88 7.30 -2.41
CA GLY A 196 3.44 8.41 -1.64
C GLY A 196 2.56 9.66 -1.70
N TRP A 197 1.95 9.95 -2.85
CA TRP A 197 1.01 11.07 -2.99
C TRP A 197 -0.18 10.99 -2.01
N PHE A 198 -0.73 9.79 -1.73
CA PHE A 198 -1.76 9.65 -0.68
C PHE A 198 -1.22 9.92 0.73
N ASP A 199 0.04 9.59 1.01
CA ASP A 199 0.68 9.91 2.29
C ASP A 199 0.87 11.42 2.44
N GLU A 200 1.26 12.10 1.36
CA GLU A 200 1.41 13.55 1.31
C GLU A 200 0.08 14.28 1.55
N ILE A 201 -1.05 13.77 1.04
CA ILE A 201 -2.38 14.34 1.36
C ILE A 201 -2.63 14.32 2.87
N LEU A 202 -2.40 13.17 3.51
CA LEU A 202 -2.64 13.03 4.95
C LEU A 202 -1.72 13.94 5.77
N GLU A 203 -0.48 14.13 5.32
CA GLU A 203 0.47 15.05 5.92
C GLU A 203 0.05 16.52 5.76
N GLU A 204 -0.31 16.93 4.55
CA GLU A 204 -0.75 18.31 4.27
C GLU A 204 -2.01 18.67 5.06
N GLN A 205 -3.01 17.77 5.07
CA GLN A 205 -4.26 17.99 5.80
C GLN A 205 -4.05 18.05 7.31
N ARG A 206 -3.17 17.20 7.86
CA ARG A 206 -2.78 17.29 9.27
C ARG A 206 -2.17 18.66 9.61
N ASN A 207 -1.29 19.16 8.75
CA ASN A 207 -0.63 20.45 8.98
C ASN A 207 -1.64 21.61 8.90
N LYS A 208 -2.53 21.60 7.89
CA LYS A 208 -3.63 22.58 7.77
C LYS A 208 -4.54 22.59 8.99
N LEU A 209 -5.01 21.41 9.44
CA LEU A 209 -5.88 21.31 10.62
C LEU A 209 -5.18 21.71 11.93
N TYR A 210 -3.85 21.59 12.00
CA TYR A 210 -3.08 22.13 13.10
C TYR A 210 -3.02 23.67 13.07
N GLU A 211 -2.79 24.26 11.89
CA GLU A 211 -2.82 25.72 11.70
C GLU A 211 -4.21 26.32 12.00
N GLU A 212 -5.28 25.61 11.63
CA GLU A 212 -6.67 25.94 11.95
C GLU A 212 -7.03 25.73 13.44
N ARG A 213 -6.11 25.21 14.27
CA ARG A 213 -6.32 24.86 15.69
C ARG A 213 -7.36 23.78 15.95
N VAL A 214 -7.75 23.03 14.91
CA VAL A 214 -8.62 21.85 15.00
C VAL A 214 -7.82 20.61 15.47
N LEU A 215 -6.50 20.65 15.38
CA LEU A 215 -5.56 19.73 16.03
C LEU A 215 -4.64 20.47 17.00
N ILE A 216 -4.31 19.84 18.12
CA ILE A 216 -3.34 20.34 19.09
C ILE A 216 -2.07 19.51 19.00
N LYS A 217 -0.92 20.16 18.80
CA LYS A 217 0.38 19.50 18.78
C LYS A 217 0.96 19.37 20.19
N GLU A 218 1.25 18.14 20.59
CA GLU A 218 1.96 17.80 21.81
C GLU A 218 3.36 17.32 21.43
N SER A 219 4.36 18.16 21.67
CA SER A 219 5.76 17.82 21.48
C SER A 219 6.17 16.79 22.54
N THR A 220 6.51 15.58 22.12
CA THR A 220 7.09 14.56 22.99
C THR A 220 8.60 14.58 22.87
N SER A 221 9.31 14.68 24.01
CA SER A 221 10.77 14.54 24.04
C SER A 221 11.18 13.09 23.70
N GLY A 222 12.24 12.93 22.89
CA GLY A 222 12.85 11.63 22.58
C GLY A 222 12.49 11.03 21.21
N ILE A 223 12.55 9.69 21.11
CA ILE A 223 12.36 8.90 19.87
C ILE A 223 10.87 8.87 19.42
N PHE A 224 9.96 9.23 20.32
CA PHE A 224 8.52 9.32 20.04
C PHE A 224 8.23 10.68 19.41
N GLY A 225 8.11 10.71 18.08
CA GLY A 225 7.79 11.94 17.33
C GLY A 225 6.51 12.62 17.82
N ASP A 226 6.34 13.89 17.43
CA ASP A 226 5.23 14.74 17.87
C ASP A 226 3.87 14.05 17.72
N LYS A 227 2.95 14.35 18.65
CA LYS A 227 1.59 13.80 18.65
C LYS A 227 0.59 14.90 18.33
N TYR A 228 -0.36 14.61 17.47
CA TYR A 228 -1.51 15.48 17.21
C TYR A 228 -2.72 14.97 17.97
N ILE A 229 -3.36 15.85 18.72
CA ILE A 229 -4.54 15.56 19.54
C ILE A 229 -5.76 16.16 18.84
N ALA A 230 -6.77 15.32 18.61
CA ALA A 230 -8.08 15.73 18.13
C ALA A 230 -8.78 16.66 19.13
N THR A 231 -9.30 17.78 18.62
CA THR A 231 -10.24 18.63 19.37
C THR A 231 -11.66 18.04 19.35
N PRO A 232 -12.57 18.54 20.22
CA PRO A 232 -13.99 18.21 20.14
C PRO A 232 -14.61 18.56 18.78
N GLU A 233 -14.14 19.63 18.13
CA GLU A 233 -14.59 20.04 16.80
C GLU A 233 -14.28 18.97 15.75
N LEU A 234 -13.04 18.48 15.70
CA LEU A 234 -12.65 17.39 14.79
C LEU A 234 -13.52 16.15 15.01
N LYS A 235 -13.82 15.82 16.27
CA LYS A 235 -14.71 14.69 16.60
C LYS A 235 -16.14 14.93 16.11
N ASN A 236 -16.66 16.15 16.23
CA ASN A 236 -17.99 16.48 15.76
C ASN A 236 -18.11 16.31 14.24
N GLU A 237 -17.11 16.78 13.48
CA GLU A 237 -17.05 16.53 12.03
C GLU A 237 -16.98 15.03 11.70
N ALA A 238 -16.23 14.24 12.47
CA ALA A 238 -16.23 12.78 12.32
C ALA A 238 -17.61 12.16 12.57
N MET A 239 -18.36 12.65 13.58
CA MET A 239 -19.72 12.20 13.86
C MET A 239 -20.67 12.53 12.71
N LYS A 240 -20.58 13.74 12.13
CA LYS A 240 -21.35 14.15 10.95
C LYS A 240 -21.03 13.28 9.73
N LEU A 241 -19.74 13.01 9.47
CA LEU A 241 -19.31 12.11 8.38
C LEU A 241 -19.87 10.70 8.54
N ALA A 242 -19.87 10.16 9.77
CA ALA A 242 -20.46 8.86 10.04
C ALA A 242 -21.99 8.87 9.91
N GLY A 243 -22.64 9.95 10.34
CA GLY A 243 -24.07 10.18 10.15
C GLY A 243 -24.46 10.24 8.67
N LEU A 244 -23.66 10.93 7.85
CA LEU A 244 -23.83 10.99 6.39
C LEU A 244 -23.63 9.60 5.76
N LYS A 245 -22.58 8.88 6.15
CA LYS A 245 -22.33 7.52 5.67
C LYS A 245 -23.54 6.61 5.94
N ARG A 246 -24.08 6.67 7.16
CA ARG A 246 -25.23 5.87 7.58
C ARG A 246 -26.49 6.30 6.80
N PHE A 247 -26.72 7.60 6.67
CA PHE A 247 -27.82 8.16 5.88
C PHE A 247 -27.80 7.66 4.43
N LEU A 248 -26.64 7.69 3.77
CA LEU A 248 -26.51 7.22 2.38
C LEU A 248 -26.75 5.72 2.23
N LEU A 249 -26.26 4.90 3.16
CA LEU A 249 -26.45 3.44 3.13
C LEU A 249 -27.91 3.04 3.37
N GLU A 250 -28.58 3.75 4.28
CA GLU A 250 -29.94 3.46 4.72
C GLU A 250 -30.98 4.36 4.03
N TYR A 251 -30.60 5.09 2.99
CA TYR A 251 -31.42 6.12 2.35
C TYR A 251 -32.81 5.65 1.95
N THR A 252 -32.90 4.43 1.40
CA THR A 252 -34.15 3.79 0.98
C THR A 252 -35.09 3.42 2.14
N LEU A 253 -34.57 3.35 3.37
CA LEU A 253 -35.33 2.99 4.57
C LEU A 253 -35.93 4.21 5.28
N ILE A 254 -35.59 5.43 4.83
CA ILE A 254 -36.07 6.67 5.43
C ILE A 254 -37.49 6.96 4.89
N PRO A 255 -38.54 6.91 5.74
CA PRO A 255 -39.93 7.04 5.30
C PRO A 255 -40.22 8.41 4.68
N ASP A 256 -39.79 9.48 5.36
CA ASP A 256 -40.06 10.89 5.00
C ASP A 256 -38.81 11.56 4.40
N ARG A 257 -38.22 10.91 3.39
CA ARG A 257 -37.06 11.46 2.69
C ARG A 257 -37.43 12.73 1.94
N GLN A 258 -36.71 13.80 2.22
CA GLN A 258 -36.85 15.06 1.49
C GLN A 258 -36.34 14.90 0.05
N ALA A 259 -36.87 15.70 -0.87
CA ALA A 259 -36.31 15.80 -2.21
C ALA A 259 -34.82 16.20 -2.13
N ILE A 260 -34.04 15.68 -3.06
CA ILE A 260 -32.61 16.01 -3.19
C ILE A 260 -32.47 16.90 -4.41
N GLU A 261 -31.76 18.02 -4.25
CA GLU A 261 -31.37 18.90 -5.35
C GLU A 261 -30.16 18.32 -6.09
N VAL A 262 -30.02 18.64 -7.38
CA VAL A 262 -28.97 18.07 -8.24
C VAL A 262 -27.57 18.25 -7.64
N GLU A 263 -27.26 19.42 -7.10
CA GLU A 263 -25.94 19.70 -6.51
C GLU A 263 -25.61 18.79 -5.31
N LEU A 264 -26.59 18.59 -4.43
CA LEU A 264 -26.47 17.72 -3.25
C LEU A 264 -26.41 16.25 -3.65
N PHE A 265 -27.15 15.86 -4.68
CA PHE A 265 -27.07 14.52 -5.27
C PHE A 265 -25.67 14.21 -5.78
N GLU A 266 -25.03 15.15 -6.49
CA GLU A 266 -23.66 14.97 -6.96
C GLU A 266 -22.67 14.88 -5.80
N ASP A 267 -22.83 15.71 -4.77
CA ASP A 267 -21.96 15.66 -3.58
C ASP A 267 -22.11 14.35 -2.81
N TYR A 268 -23.32 13.80 -2.70
CA TYR A 268 -23.54 12.47 -2.13
C TYR A 268 -22.79 11.38 -2.86
N LEU A 269 -22.73 11.41 -4.20
CA LEU A 269 -21.99 10.43 -4.98
C LEU A 269 -20.47 10.57 -4.78
N ILE A 270 -19.96 11.81 -4.68
CA ILE A 270 -18.56 12.10 -4.37
C ILE A 270 -18.19 11.56 -2.97
N PHE A 271 -19.00 11.88 -1.95
CA PHE A 271 -18.76 11.41 -0.58
C PHE A 271 -18.94 9.90 -0.46
N ALA A 272 -19.91 9.30 -1.15
CA ALA A 272 -20.06 7.85 -1.22
C ALA A 272 -18.83 7.18 -1.82
N GLN A 273 -18.22 7.77 -2.85
CA GLN A 273 -16.99 7.29 -3.46
C GLN A 273 -15.81 7.38 -2.49
N MET A 274 -15.63 8.54 -1.83
CA MET A 274 -14.61 8.72 -0.78
C MET A 274 -14.79 7.70 0.34
N MET A 275 -16.03 7.37 0.70
CA MET A 275 -16.37 6.44 1.78
C MET A 275 -16.32 4.96 1.41
N GLY A 276 -16.02 4.64 0.14
CA GLY A 276 -15.98 3.28 -0.38
C GLY A 276 -17.36 2.62 -0.54
N ILE A 277 -18.44 3.41 -0.59
CA ILE A 277 -19.83 2.93 -0.67
C ILE A 277 -20.54 3.35 -1.97
N ALA A 278 -19.83 3.99 -2.91
CA ALA A 278 -20.38 4.47 -4.18
C ALA A 278 -21.18 3.40 -4.94
N LYS A 279 -20.67 2.17 -5.08
CA LYS A 279 -21.40 1.11 -5.80
C LYS A 279 -22.80 0.84 -5.23
N GLN A 280 -22.93 0.85 -3.90
CA GLN A 280 -24.22 0.62 -3.24
C GLN A 280 -25.13 1.84 -3.40
N VAL A 281 -24.60 3.04 -3.13
CA VAL A 281 -25.35 4.30 -3.22
C VAL A 281 -25.81 4.58 -4.66
N SER A 282 -24.93 4.42 -5.65
CA SER A 282 -25.27 4.56 -7.08
C SER A 282 -26.39 3.61 -7.50
N LYS A 283 -26.45 2.39 -6.96
CA LYS A 283 -27.53 1.45 -7.25
C LYS A 283 -28.87 1.93 -6.67
N GLN A 284 -28.86 2.33 -5.39
CA GLN A 284 -30.05 2.89 -4.73
C GLN A 284 -30.54 4.15 -5.44
N PHE A 285 -29.63 5.03 -5.81
CA PHE A 285 -29.94 6.27 -6.50
C PHE A 285 -30.46 6.02 -7.91
N LYS A 286 -29.93 5.04 -8.65
CA LYS A 286 -30.46 4.66 -9.97
C LYS A 286 -31.91 4.20 -9.91
N GLU A 287 -32.30 3.52 -8.83
CA GLU A 287 -33.68 3.07 -8.62
C GLU A 287 -34.62 4.23 -8.23
N LEU A 288 -34.13 5.20 -7.45
CA LEU A 288 -34.94 6.30 -6.92
C LEU A 288 -34.97 7.56 -7.79
N TYR A 289 -33.88 7.83 -8.50
CA TYR A 289 -33.62 9.05 -9.26
C TYR A 289 -33.02 8.73 -10.65
N PRO A 290 -33.69 7.90 -11.47
CA PRO A 290 -33.14 7.44 -12.73
C PRO A 290 -32.75 8.59 -13.68
N ASP A 291 -33.55 9.66 -13.71
CA ASP A 291 -33.39 10.76 -14.66
C ASP A 291 -32.53 11.91 -14.11
N MET A 292 -32.27 11.94 -12.79
CA MET A 292 -31.48 13.01 -12.16
C MET A 292 -30.03 12.98 -12.64
N ILE A 293 -29.50 11.78 -12.90
CA ILE A 293 -28.12 11.61 -13.36
C ILE A 293 -27.89 12.27 -14.73
N GLU A 294 -28.90 12.33 -15.59
CA GLU A 294 -28.82 12.92 -16.94
C GLU A 294 -28.67 14.45 -16.90
N GLN A 295 -29.07 15.07 -15.79
CA GLN A 295 -28.93 16.50 -15.54
C GLN A 295 -27.55 16.87 -14.98
N THR A 296 -26.74 15.86 -14.63
CA THR A 296 -25.38 16.05 -14.08
C THR A 296 -24.32 15.93 -15.17
N ASN A 297 -23.11 16.42 -14.88
CA ASN A 297 -21.95 16.18 -15.74
C ASN A 297 -21.47 14.71 -15.70
N TYR A 298 -22.04 13.86 -14.84
CA TYR A 298 -21.80 12.42 -14.88
C TYR A 298 -22.48 11.75 -16.07
N GLY A 299 -23.63 12.27 -16.52
CA GLY A 299 -24.45 11.75 -17.62
C GLY A 299 -25.14 10.41 -17.33
N THR A 300 -24.42 9.41 -16.80
CA THR A 300 -24.95 8.08 -16.48
C THR A 300 -24.36 7.50 -15.20
N TYR A 301 -25.08 6.58 -14.55
CA TYR A 301 -24.54 5.84 -13.40
C TYR A 301 -23.37 4.92 -13.78
N ASP A 302 -23.31 4.47 -15.03
CA ASP A 302 -22.24 3.60 -15.51
C ASP A 302 -20.91 4.36 -15.56
N ASN A 303 -20.93 5.67 -15.84
CA ASN A 303 -19.74 6.52 -15.75
C ASN A 303 -19.19 6.59 -14.32
N ILE A 304 -20.05 6.65 -13.30
CA ILE A 304 -19.62 6.63 -11.88
C ILE A 304 -18.97 5.28 -11.53
N ILE A 305 -19.61 4.18 -11.95
CA ILE A 305 -19.08 2.82 -11.75
C ILE A 305 -17.73 2.67 -12.46
N TYR A 306 -17.60 3.23 -13.66
CA TYR A 306 -16.36 3.23 -14.43
C TYR A 306 -15.23 3.99 -13.69
N ILE A 307 -15.50 5.17 -13.13
CA ILE A 307 -14.51 5.92 -12.33
C ILE A 307 -14.07 5.11 -11.10
N ASN A 308 -15.03 4.50 -10.39
CA ASN A 308 -14.72 3.63 -9.25
C ASN A 308 -13.80 2.49 -9.67
N TYR A 309 -14.15 1.80 -10.76
CA TYR A 309 -13.39 0.68 -11.31
C TYR A 309 -11.97 1.08 -11.75
N CYS A 310 -11.83 2.17 -12.51
CA CYS A 310 -10.54 2.70 -12.95
C CYS A 310 -9.63 3.01 -11.75
N SER A 311 -10.18 3.69 -10.75
CA SER A 311 -9.47 4.05 -9.51
C SER A 311 -9.03 2.80 -8.75
N SER A 312 -9.93 1.86 -8.48
CA SER A 312 -9.62 0.65 -7.73
C SER A 312 -8.59 -0.23 -8.43
N ARG A 313 -8.64 -0.32 -9.77
CA ARG A 313 -7.67 -1.10 -10.56
C ARG A 313 -6.28 -0.50 -10.56
N GLY A 314 -6.17 0.81 -10.78
CA GLY A 314 -4.88 1.51 -10.71
C GLY A 314 -4.21 1.28 -9.36
N ILE A 315 -4.96 1.42 -8.27
CA ILE A 315 -4.47 1.22 -6.92
C ILE A 315 -4.13 -0.23 -6.61
N ALA A 316 -4.94 -1.20 -7.06
CA ALA A 316 -4.62 -2.61 -6.92
C ALA A 316 -3.28 -2.93 -7.61
N SER A 317 -3.10 -2.43 -8.84
CA SER A 317 -1.87 -2.63 -9.63
C SER A 317 -0.63 -2.00 -8.97
N ALA A 318 -0.76 -0.78 -8.43
CA ALA A 318 0.31 -0.13 -7.66
C ALA A 318 0.68 -0.94 -6.39
N ASN A 319 -0.32 -1.41 -5.64
CA ASN A 319 -0.07 -2.21 -4.44
C ASN A 319 0.61 -3.55 -4.77
N SER A 320 0.18 -4.23 -5.83
CA SER A 320 0.83 -5.45 -6.31
C SER A 320 2.28 -5.22 -6.72
N ALA A 321 2.56 -4.12 -7.43
CA ALA A 321 3.94 -3.75 -7.81
C ALA A 321 4.82 -3.47 -6.59
N ARG A 322 4.29 -2.73 -5.60
CA ARG A 322 5.00 -2.48 -4.33
C ARG A 322 5.30 -3.78 -3.59
N ALA A 323 4.32 -4.67 -3.48
CA ALA A 323 4.48 -5.95 -2.80
C ALA A 323 5.55 -6.81 -3.50
N ALA A 324 5.53 -6.88 -4.83
CA ALA A 324 6.56 -7.58 -5.61
C ALA A 324 7.96 -7.00 -5.34
N ALA A 325 8.12 -5.68 -5.40
CA ALA A 325 9.40 -5.02 -5.15
C ALA A 325 9.93 -5.27 -3.72
N GLN A 326 9.04 -5.27 -2.72
CA GLN A 326 9.40 -5.56 -1.33
C GLN A 326 9.84 -7.01 -1.13
N SER A 327 9.22 -7.97 -1.84
CA SER A 327 9.64 -9.37 -1.81
C SER A 327 11.04 -9.58 -2.39
N TYR A 328 11.44 -8.82 -3.40
CA TYR A 328 12.82 -8.86 -3.92
C TYR A 328 13.85 -8.24 -2.96
N SER A 329 13.47 -7.22 -2.19
CA SER A 329 14.33 -6.57 -1.20
C SER A 329 14.51 -7.36 0.10
N GLY A 330 13.67 -8.37 0.37
CA GLY A 330 13.75 -9.26 1.52
C GLY A 330 14.69 -10.47 1.34
N GLY A 331 15.34 -10.60 0.18
CA GLY A 331 16.22 -11.71 -0.18
C GLY A 331 17.60 -11.65 0.48
N GLY A 332 17.65 -11.76 1.81
CA GLY A 332 18.86 -12.08 2.56
C GLY A 332 18.78 -13.49 3.12
N GLY A 333 19.45 -14.46 2.46
CA GLY A 333 19.87 -15.77 2.98
C GLY A 333 18.90 -16.55 3.88
N GLY A 334 18.02 -17.35 3.28
CA GLY A 334 17.30 -18.43 3.96
C GLY A 334 17.77 -19.79 3.47
N PHE A 335 18.23 -20.63 4.39
CA PHE A 335 18.73 -21.99 4.17
C PHE A 335 17.83 -22.83 3.23
N SER A 336 18.43 -23.38 2.18
CA SER A 336 17.89 -24.57 1.50
C SER A 336 18.09 -25.77 2.42
N SER A 337 17.09 -26.11 3.22
CA SER A 337 16.98 -27.47 3.74
C SER A 337 16.38 -28.34 2.65
N GLY A 338 17.22 -29.15 2.00
CA GLY A 338 16.79 -30.20 1.11
C GLY A 338 15.97 -31.27 1.85
N GLY A 339 15.09 -31.91 1.08
CA GLY A 339 14.26 -33.05 1.48
C GLY A 339 12.82 -32.75 1.11
N GLY A 340 12.11 -33.49 0.28
CA GLY A 340 12.29 -34.83 -0.30
C GLY A 340 10.93 -35.15 -0.94
N GLY A 341 10.93 -35.97 -1.99
CA GLY A 341 9.78 -36.14 -2.89
C GLY A 341 8.60 -36.94 -2.34
N GLY A 342 7.68 -37.22 -3.29
CA GLY A 342 6.49 -38.05 -3.14
C GLY A 342 5.25 -37.21 -3.48
N GLY A 343 4.47 -37.51 -4.50
CA GLY A 343 4.18 -38.79 -5.11
C GLY A 343 2.68 -38.78 -5.45
N SER A 344 2.36 -39.37 -6.60
CA SER A 344 1.08 -39.37 -7.29
C SER A 344 -0.10 -40.02 -6.55
N PHE A 345 -1.30 -39.83 -7.12
CA PHE A 345 -2.55 -40.60 -7.03
C PHE A 345 -3.53 -40.33 -5.89
N GLY A 346 -4.83 -40.38 -6.24
CA GLY A 346 -5.88 -40.81 -5.32
C GLY A 346 -7.24 -40.15 -5.54
N GLY A 347 -8.06 -40.74 -6.41
CA GLY A 347 -9.48 -40.40 -6.52
C GLY A 347 -10.33 -40.91 -5.36
N GLY A 348 -11.61 -40.51 -5.38
CA GLY A 348 -12.69 -40.95 -4.51
C GLY A 348 -13.67 -39.79 -4.31
N GLY A 349 -14.82 -39.71 -4.98
CA GLY A 349 -15.80 -40.77 -5.12
C GLY A 349 -16.86 -40.65 -4.01
N GLY A 350 -17.47 -39.46 -3.87
CA GLY A 350 -18.55 -39.21 -2.91
C GLY A 350 -19.91 -39.43 -3.57
N GLY A 351 -20.44 -40.65 -3.41
CA GLY A 351 -21.69 -41.11 -4.00
C GLY A 351 -22.93 -40.33 -3.56
N ARG A 352 -23.86 -40.15 -4.50
CA ARG A 352 -25.25 -39.76 -4.26
C ARG A 352 -26.17 -40.46 -5.27
N ARG A 353 -27.23 -41.09 -4.73
CA ARG A 353 -28.54 -41.43 -5.36
C ARG A 353 -28.52 -42.63 -6.34
N LEU A 354 -29.46 -43.57 -6.39
CA LEU A 354 -30.81 -43.84 -5.85
C LEU A 354 -31.10 -45.36 -6.13
N PRO A 355 -32.19 -45.96 -5.61
CA PRO A 355 -32.44 -47.41 -5.69
C PRO A 355 -32.93 -47.85 -7.08
N LEU A 356 -32.59 -49.09 -7.46
CA LEU A 356 -33.15 -49.79 -8.61
C LEU A 356 -34.14 -50.86 -8.12
N THR A 357 -35.38 -50.69 -8.55
CA THR A 357 -36.38 -51.75 -8.72
C THR A 357 -35.99 -52.63 -9.92
N LEU A 358 -35.69 -53.90 -9.66
CA LEU A 358 -36.36 -55.12 -10.17
C LEU A 358 -35.50 -56.34 -9.82
#